data_AF-A0A561DNC0-F1
#
_entry.id   AF-A0A561DNC0-F1
#
_cell.length_a   1.000
_cell.length_b   1.000
_cell.length_c   1.000
_cell.angle_alpha   90.00
_cell.angle_beta   90.00
_cell.angle_gamma   90.00
#
_symmetry.space_group_name_H-M   'P 1'
#
loop_
_entity.id
_entity.type
_entity.pdbx_description
1 polymer ?
#
loop_
_entity_poly.entity_id
_entity_poly.type
_entity_poly.pdbx_seq_one_letter_code
_entity_poly.pdbx_strand_id
1 'polypeptide(L)'
;MKKFLIVIVILSLSVLGAKTIFAILSERQASAKTLEAAPLKTRKVVLKAKEAPSLPDSIKLDVPLIMQMDQPLLYNGCEVTSLAMILNYSGVKVTKNELAENIKTVPLTYSNGQKGNPNVGFVGDMAHGPGLGVYNGPVFELTKKYVGDRAVNLTGKPFTDILKEVGQGRPVWIITTSSFAPISVFQTWNTPQGKIKITFSEHSVAITGYDENYIYINDPYGEKNKKLNRESFIKAWEQMGKQAIVIKN
;
A
#
# COMPACT_ATOMS: atom_id res chain seq x y z
N MET A 1 7.78 -80.34 -52.31
CA MET A 1 9.17 -79.84 -52.40
C MET A 1 9.33 -78.31 -52.49
N LYS A 2 8.26 -77.51 -52.57
CA LYS A 2 8.31 -76.06 -52.26
C LYS A 2 7.71 -75.71 -50.88
N LYS A 3 7.10 -76.73 -50.23
CA LYS A 3 6.87 -76.87 -48.78
C LYS A 3 8.18 -77.35 -48.13
N PHE A 4 8.49 -76.89 -46.92
CA PHE A 4 9.73 -77.04 -46.10
C PHE A 4 10.77 -75.91 -46.18
N LEU A 5 10.96 -75.21 -47.31
CA LEU A 5 12.01 -74.19 -47.40
C LEU A 5 11.62 -72.82 -46.78
N ILE A 6 10.33 -72.46 -46.80
CA ILE A 6 9.84 -71.16 -46.30
C ILE A 6 9.72 -71.11 -44.76
N VAL A 7 9.56 -72.26 -44.10
CA VAL A 7 9.47 -72.35 -42.62
C VAL A 7 10.84 -72.17 -41.95
N ILE A 8 11.94 -72.49 -42.66
CA ILE A 8 13.32 -72.37 -42.15
C ILE A 8 13.85 -70.91 -42.24
N VAL A 9 13.34 -70.11 -43.17
CA VAL A 9 13.73 -68.69 -43.32
C VAL A 9 13.07 -67.80 -42.25
N ILE A 10 11.86 -68.14 -41.79
CA ILE A 10 11.16 -67.37 -40.75
C ILE A 10 11.71 -67.68 -39.34
N LEU A 11 12.20 -68.91 -39.09
CA LEU A 11 12.83 -69.27 -37.81
C LEU A 11 14.26 -68.70 -37.64
N SER A 12 14.95 -68.34 -38.72
CA SER A 12 16.31 -67.80 -38.64
C SER A 12 16.36 -66.28 -38.41
N LEU A 13 15.29 -65.55 -38.78
CA LEU A 13 15.17 -64.10 -38.53
C LEU A 13 14.75 -63.76 -37.08
N SER A 14 14.13 -64.67 -36.34
CA SER A 14 13.77 -64.45 -34.92
C SER A 14 14.93 -64.66 -33.94
N VAL A 15 15.93 -65.48 -34.31
CA VAL A 15 17.09 -65.77 -33.44
C VAL A 15 18.15 -64.64 -33.49
N LEU A 16 18.25 -63.91 -34.60
CA LEU A 16 19.17 -62.77 -34.70
C LEU A 16 18.68 -61.54 -33.91
N GLY A 17 17.37 -61.27 -33.89
CA GLY A 17 16.80 -60.14 -33.14
C GLY A 17 16.89 -60.30 -31.62
N ALA A 18 16.81 -61.53 -31.10
CA ALA A 18 16.87 -61.78 -29.65
C ALA A 18 18.27 -61.54 -29.06
N LYS A 19 19.34 -61.84 -29.81
CA LYS A 19 20.73 -61.63 -29.34
C LYS A 19 21.09 -60.14 -29.23
N THR A 20 20.60 -59.31 -30.15
CA THR A 20 20.86 -57.86 -30.14
C THR A 20 20.11 -57.15 -28.99
N ILE A 21 18.90 -57.61 -28.66
CA ILE A 21 18.11 -57.08 -27.54
C ILE A 21 18.73 -57.47 -26.18
N PHE A 22 19.25 -58.69 -26.05
CA PHE A 22 19.87 -59.13 -24.79
C PHE A 22 21.19 -58.39 -24.48
N ALA A 23 22.00 -58.08 -25.49
CA ALA A 23 23.24 -57.30 -25.31
C ALA A 23 22.96 -55.86 -24.81
N ILE A 24 21.94 -55.19 -25.35
CA ILE A 24 21.53 -53.82 -24.94
C ILE A 24 20.95 -53.81 -23.51
N LEU A 25 20.21 -54.86 -23.11
CA LEU A 25 19.69 -54.99 -21.75
C LEU A 25 20.81 -55.26 -20.73
N SER A 26 21.82 -56.04 -21.11
CA SER A 26 23.00 -56.32 -20.26
C SER A 26 23.83 -55.06 -20.00
N GLU A 27 24.05 -54.21 -21.00
CA GLU A 27 24.78 -52.93 -20.82
C GLU A 27 24.00 -51.93 -19.96
N ARG A 28 22.66 -51.88 -20.09
CA ARG A 28 21.81 -51.05 -19.21
C ARG A 28 21.79 -51.53 -17.76
N GLN A 29 21.86 -52.83 -17.50
CA GLN A 29 21.94 -53.35 -16.13
C GLN A 29 23.33 -53.13 -15.50
N ALA A 30 24.41 -53.13 -16.29
CA ALA A 30 25.74 -52.82 -15.79
C ALA A 30 25.93 -51.34 -15.42
N SER A 31 25.29 -50.41 -16.14
CA SER A 31 25.35 -48.97 -15.84
C SER A 31 24.43 -48.54 -14.69
N ALA A 32 23.49 -49.38 -14.24
CA ALA A 32 22.54 -49.07 -13.16
C ALA A 32 23.06 -49.40 -11.75
N LYS A 33 24.34 -49.74 -11.61
CA LYS A 33 24.93 -50.24 -10.35
C LYS A 33 26.09 -49.38 -9.82
N THR A 34 25.88 -48.07 -9.69
CA THR A 34 26.70 -47.13 -8.88
C THR A 34 25.96 -45.78 -8.96
N LEU A 35 25.59 -45.04 -7.90
CA LEU A 35 26.07 -44.86 -6.54
C LEU A 35 24.87 -44.70 -5.61
N GLU A 36 24.79 -45.50 -4.56
CA GLU A 36 23.91 -45.24 -3.43
C GLU A 36 24.51 -44.05 -2.65
N ALA A 37 23.93 -42.86 -2.83
CA ALA A 37 24.33 -41.69 -2.07
C ALA A 37 23.96 -41.90 -0.59
N ALA A 38 24.93 -41.73 0.31
CA ALA A 38 24.72 -41.83 1.74
C ALA A 38 23.53 -40.97 2.19
N PRO A 39 22.69 -41.43 3.14
CA PRO A 39 21.54 -40.65 3.58
C PRO A 39 22.03 -39.35 4.22
N LEU A 40 21.82 -38.24 3.51
CA LEU A 40 22.00 -36.92 4.08
C LEU A 40 21.05 -36.82 5.27
N LYS A 41 21.62 -36.82 6.48
CA LYS A 41 20.89 -36.44 7.70
C LYS A 41 20.37 -35.02 7.47
N THR A 42 19.13 -34.91 7.04
CA THR A 42 18.42 -33.64 7.04
C THR A 42 18.27 -33.25 8.50
N ARG A 43 19.21 -32.43 8.98
CA ARG A 43 19.03 -31.67 10.21
C ARG A 43 17.84 -30.76 9.89
N LYS A 44 16.64 -31.13 10.34
CA LYS A 44 15.51 -30.20 10.42
C LYS A 44 15.98 -29.05 11.30
N VAL A 45 16.57 -28.03 10.69
CA VAL A 45 16.67 -26.73 11.32
C VAL A 45 15.24 -26.26 11.40
N VAL A 46 14.61 -26.54 12.54
CA VAL A 46 13.36 -25.88 12.92
C VAL A 46 13.75 -24.42 13.07
N LEU A 47 13.68 -23.69 11.95
CA LEU A 47 13.64 -22.24 11.96
C LEU A 47 12.36 -21.92 12.71
N LYS A 48 12.49 -21.70 14.02
CA LYS A 48 11.43 -21.13 14.83
C LYS A 48 11.19 -19.77 14.21
N ALA A 49 10.20 -19.69 13.32
CA ALA A 49 9.73 -18.43 12.79
C ALA A 49 9.45 -17.58 14.03
N LYS A 50 10.22 -16.52 14.21
CA LYS A 50 9.94 -15.53 15.24
C LYS A 50 8.55 -15.02 14.87
N GLU A 51 7.53 -15.47 15.61
CA GLU A 51 6.17 -15.00 15.41
C GLU A 51 6.25 -13.48 15.41
N ALA A 52 5.83 -12.90 14.28
CA ALA A 52 5.71 -11.45 14.21
C ALA A 52 4.77 -11.05 15.36
N PRO A 53 5.10 -10.01 16.14
CA PRO A 53 4.23 -9.57 17.22
C PRO A 53 2.80 -9.44 16.70
N SER A 54 1.86 -10.13 17.34
CA SER A 54 0.45 -10.02 17.00
C SER A 54 0.03 -8.57 17.19
N LEU A 55 -0.62 -7.99 16.18
CA LEU A 55 -1.19 -6.65 16.29
C LEU A 55 -2.23 -6.64 17.43
N PRO A 56 -2.34 -5.55 18.20
CA PRO A 56 -3.38 -5.45 19.22
C PRO A 56 -4.77 -5.50 18.58
N ASP A 57 -5.73 -6.14 19.25
CA ASP A 57 -7.11 -6.23 18.78
C ASP A 57 -7.81 -4.86 18.75
N SER A 58 -7.40 -3.96 19.65
CA SER A 58 -7.81 -2.55 19.65
C SER A 58 -6.70 -1.65 20.17
N ILE A 59 -6.65 -0.42 19.66
CA ILE A 59 -5.72 0.60 20.10
C ILE A 59 -6.32 1.99 19.87
N LYS A 60 -6.02 2.92 20.77
CA LYS A 60 -6.24 4.36 20.58
C LYS A 60 -4.99 5.10 21.02
N LEU A 61 -4.39 5.82 20.09
CA LEU A 61 -3.21 6.63 20.30
C LEU A 61 -3.62 8.00 20.82
N ASP A 62 -2.81 8.58 21.70
CA ASP A 62 -3.00 9.93 22.20
C ASP A 62 -2.32 10.97 21.29
N VAL A 63 -2.80 11.08 20.05
CA VAL A 63 -2.29 12.05 19.08
C VAL A 63 -2.82 13.45 19.41
N PRO A 64 -2.00 14.51 19.40
CA PRO A 64 -2.48 15.87 19.61
C PRO A 64 -3.53 16.23 18.54
N LEU A 65 -4.64 16.82 18.97
CA LEU A 65 -5.61 17.40 18.04
C LEU A 65 -5.15 18.81 17.70
N ILE A 66 -5.08 19.13 16.42
CA ILE A 66 -4.86 20.48 15.91
C ILE A 66 -6.06 20.80 15.02
N MET A 67 -6.69 21.96 15.23
CA MET A 67 -7.90 22.35 14.51
C MET A 67 -7.55 23.29 13.37
N GLN A 68 -8.01 23.03 12.14
CA GLN A 68 -7.69 23.86 10.98
C GLN A 68 -8.34 25.24 11.07
N MET A 69 -9.46 25.35 11.81
CA MET A 69 -10.22 26.59 12.01
C MET A 69 -9.68 27.50 13.13
N ASP A 70 -8.74 27.02 13.96
CA ASP A 70 -8.08 27.87 14.96
C ASP A 70 -7.24 28.96 14.30
N GLN A 71 -7.07 30.12 14.95
CA GLN A 71 -6.22 31.18 14.41
C GLN A 71 -4.72 30.82 14.51
N PRO A 72 -3.91 31.08 13.47
CA PRO A 72 -4.30 31.58 12.14
C PRO A 72 -4.99 30.48 11.30
N LEU A 73 -6.21 30.77 10.83
CA LEU A 73 -7.08 29.75 10.21
C LEU A 73 -6.59 29.31 8.84
N LEU A 74 -6.83 28.05 8.50
CA LEU A 74 -6.64 27.48 7.17
C LEU A 74 -7.95 26.79 6.75
N TYR A 75 -8.83 27.54 6.06
CA TYR A 75 -10.16 27.08 5.66
C TYR A 75 -10.12 25.75 4.89
N ASN A 76 -9.16 25.59 3.97
CA ASN A 76 -8.90 24.37 3.20
C ASN A 76 -7.60 23.68 3.67
N GLY A 77 -7.32 23.67 4.97
CA GLY A 77 -6.03 23.21 5.52
C GLY A 77 -6.01 21.81 6.10
N CYS A 78 -6.93 20.92 5.72
CA CYS A 78 -7.13 19.63 6.39
C CYS A 78 -5.88 18.73 6.32
N GLU A 79 -5.16 18.76 5.20
CA GLU A 79 -3.98 17.93 4.91
C GLU A 79 -2.79 18.35 5.76
N VAL A 80 -2.46 19.64 5.74
CA VAL A 80 -1.34 20.20 6.51
C VAL A 80 -1.63 20.16 8.01
N THR A 81 -2.89 20.32 8.42
CA THR A 81 -3.29 20.20 9.82
C THR A 81 -3.17 18.76 10.29
N SER A 82 -3.64 17.79 9.52
CA SER A 82 -3.49 16.36 9.83
C SER A 82 -2.03 15.92 9.82
N LEU A 83 -1.22 16.46 8.91
CA LEU A 83 0.21 16.21 8.87
C LEU A 83 0.90 16.77 10.13
N ALA A 84 0.54 17.99 10.56
CA ALA A 84 1.05 18.57 11.79
C ALA A 84 0.75 17.67 13.00
N MET A 85 -0.43 17.06 13.08
CA MET A 85 -0.78 16.14 14.17
C MET A 85 0.18 14.94 14.23
N ILE A 86 0.43 14.26 13.10
CA ILE A 86 1.30 13.08 13.09
C ILE A 86 2.80 13.44 13.24
N LEU A 87 3.23 14.61 12.76
CA LEU A 87 4.60 15.12 12.98
C LEU A 87 4.84 15.44 14.46
N ASN A 88 3.92 16.15 15.11
CA ASN A 88 4.02 16.47 16.53
C ASN A 88 4.03 15.19 17.38
N TYR A 89 3.18 14.22 17.06
CA TYR A 89 3.20 12.91 17.72
C TYR A 89 4.54 12.16 17.54
N SER A 90 5.18 12.35 16.39
CA SER A 90 6.47 11.73 16.04
C SER A 90 7.69 12.49 16.58
N GLY A 91 7.47 13.48 17.45
CA GLY A 91 8.51 14.28 18.12
C GLY A 91 8.97 15.53 17.36
N VAL A 92 8.32 15.89 16.25
CA VAL A 92 8.67 17.08 15.46
C VAL A 92 7.69 18.20 15.76
N LYS A 93 8.18 19.27 16.40
CA LYS A 93 7.37 20.44 16.73
C LYS A 93 7.16 21.31 15.49
N VAL A 94 5.95 21.31 14.96
CA VAL A 94 5.55 22.12 13.79
C VAL A 94 4.15 22.67 13.98
N THR A 95 3.83 23.77 13.30
CA THR A 95 2.47 24.30 13.21
C THR A 95 1.83 23.97 11.86
N LYS A 96 0.49 23.95 11.78
CA LYS A 96 -0.22 23.78 10.50
C LYS A 96 0.12 24.90 9.50
N ASN A 97 0.36 26.13 9.98
CA ASN A 97 0.67 27.29 9.14
C ASN A 97 2.09 27.22 8.58
N GLU A 98 3.07 26.76 9.37
CA GLU A 98 4.42 26.48 8.89
C GLU A 98 4.39 25.44 7.75
N LEU A 99 3.61 24.37 7.91
CA LEU A 99 3.46 23.36 6.85
C LEU A 99 2.74 23.92 5.62
N ALA A 100 1.75 24.80 5.80
CA ALA A 100 1.06 25.50 4.71
C ALA A 100 1.99 26.42 3.91
N GLU A 101 2.96 27.06 4.56
CA GLU A 101 3.97 27.90 3.90
C GLU A 101 5.00 27.06 3.13
N ASN A 102 5.27 25.83 3.57
CA ASN A 102 6.32 24.99 3.03
C ASN A 102 5.84 23.93 2.02
N ILE A 103 4.52 23.72 1.91
CA ILE A 103 3.95 22.81 0.92
C ILE A 103 3.95 23.44 -0.47
N LYS A 104 4.24 22.62 -1.48
CA LYS A 104 4.15 23.07 -2.87
C LYS A 104 2.70 23.40 -3.21
N THR A 105 2.47 24.51 -3.89
CA THR A 105 1.16 24.96 -4.35
C THR A 105 1.08 25.02 -5.88
N VAL A 106 -0.13 24.99 -6.41
CA VAL A 106 -0.48 25.20 -7.81
C VAL A 106 -1.75 26.05 -7.88
N PRO A 107 -1.96 26.88 -8.93
CA PRO A 107 -3.16 27.68 -9.04
C PRO A 107 -4.41 26.80 -9.18
N LEU A 108 -5.55 27.29 -8.71
CA LEU A 108 -6.84 26.63 -8.92
C LEU A 108 -7.15 26.50 -10.42
N THR A 109 -6.87 27.56 -11.19
CA THR A 109 -7.03 27.64 -12.65
C THR A 109 -5.83 28.38 -13.24
N TYR A 110 -5.18 27.78 -14.23
CA TYR A 110 -4.11 28.38 -15.03
C TYR A 110 -4.69 29.35 -16.07
N SER A 111 -3.85 30.22 -16.62
CA SER A 111 -4.26 31.21 -17.64
C SER A 111 -4.86 30.60 -18.91
N ASN A 112 -4.50 29.37 -19.24
CA ASN A 112 -5.05 28.61 -20.38
C ASN A 112 -6.37 27.87 -20.05
N GLY A 113 -6.96 28.11 -18.88
CA GLY A 113 -8.21 27.49 -18.43
C GLY A 113 -8.07 26.08 -17.84
N GLN A 114 -6.88 25.46 -17.90
CA GLN A 114 -6.64 24.19 -17.21
C GLN A 114 -6.68 24.38 -15.68
N LYS A 115 -7.06 23.34 -14.96
CA LYS A 115 -7.15 23.36 -13.49
C LYS A 115 -5.85 22.88 -12.84
N GLY A 116 -5.65 23.26 -11.58
CA GLY A 116 -4.61 22.69 -10.73
C GLY A 116 -4.79 21.19 -10.50
N ASN A 117 -3.68 20.48 -10.30
CA ASN A 117 -3.68 19.05 -10.02
C ASN A 117 -3.16 18.79 -8.59
N PRO A 118 -3.96 18.17 -7.69
CA PRO A 118 -3.55 17.94 -6.31
C PRO A 118 -2.35 16.98 -6.19
N ASN A 119 -2.05 16.17 -7.21
CA ASN A 119 -0.83 15.35 -7.24
C ASN A 119 0.45 16.18 -7.45
N VAL A 120 0.34 17.46 -7.83
CA VAL A 120 1.49 18.33 -8.14
C VAL A 120 1.77 19.32 -7.02
N GLY A 121 0.72 19.79 -6.34
CA GLY A 121 0.78 20.71 -5.21
C GLY A 121 -0.62 20.98 -4.67
N PHE A 122 -0.71 21.69 -3.56
CA PHE A 122 -1.97 22.20 -3.06
C PHE A 122 -2.63 23.12 -4.08
N VAL A 123 -3.88 22.82 -4.42
CA VAL A 123 -4.62 23.51 -5.47
C VAL A 123 -5.41 24.68 -4.90
N GLY A 124 -5.06 25.89 -5.32
CA GLY A 124 -5.75 27.13 -4.92
C GLY A 124 -5.25 27.69 -3.59
N ASP A 125 -6.13 28.31 -2.83
CA ASP A 125 -5.80 29.03 -1.60
C ASP A 125 -6.31 28.30 -0.35
N MET A 126 -5.43 28.04 0.62
CA MET A 126 -5.76 27.36 1.88
C MET A 126 -6.51 28.23 2.88
N ALA A 127 -6.23 29.53 2.94
CA ALA A 127 -6.67 30.41 4.02
C ALA A 127 -7.98 31.13 3.69
N HIS A 128 -8.06 31.74 2.52
CA HIS A 128 -9.14 32.60 2.05
C HIS A 128 -9.99 31.93 0.97
N GLY A 129 -9.45 30.91 0.29
CA GLY A 129 -10.11 30.22 -0.80
C GLY A 129 -10.30 31.09 -2.06
N PRO A 130 -10.82 30.50 -3.15
CA PRO A 130 -11.18 29.09 -3.28
C PRO A 130 -9.96 28.16 -3.32
N GLY A 131 -10.11 26.97 -2.77
CA GLY A 131 -9.12 25.90 -2.75
C GLY A 131 -9.78 24.54 -2.94
N LEU A 132 -8.98 23.53 -3.28
CA LEU A 132 -9.43 22.13 -3.34
C LEU A 132 -8.71 21.29 -2.29
N GLY A 133 -7.38 21.21 -2.35
CA GLY A 133 -6.60 20.29 -1.53
C GLY A 133 -5.29 19.87 -2.20
N VAL A 134 -4.60 18.90 -1.58
CA VAL A 134 -3.32 18.32 -2.01
C VAL A 134 -3.29 16.81 -1.75
N TYR A 135 -2.73 16.06 -2.69
CA TYR A 135 -2.64 14.60 -2.59
C TYR A 135 -1.29 14.15 -2.01
N ASN A 136 -1.18 12.84 -1.80
CA ASN A 136 -0.05 12.20 -1.12
C ASN A 136 1.34 12.59 -1.63
N GLY A 137 1.53 12.87 -2.94
CA GLY A 137 2.85 13.17 -3.51
C GLY A 137 3.52 14.38 -2.85
N PRO A 138 2.95 15.60 -3.00
CA PRO A 138 3.50 16.79 -2.36
C PRO A 138 3.53 16.73 -0.83
N VAL A 139 2.55 16.08 -0.20
CA VAL A 139 2.53 15.89 1.27
C VAL A 139 3.67 14.97 1.72
N PHE A 140 3.97 13.92 0.97
CA PHE A 140 5.08 13.01 1.26
C PHE A 140 6.42 13.70 1.11
N GLU A 141 6.62 14.47 0.04
CA GLU A 141 7.82 15.28 -0.15
C GLU A 141 8.00 16.31 0.98
N LEU A 142 6.91 16.94 1.44
CA LEU A 142 6.95 17.81 2.61
C LEU A 142 7.35 17.04 3.86
N THR A 143 6.69 15.90 4.13
CA THR A 143 7.01 15.04 5.29
C THR A 143 8.49 14.67 5.32
N LYS A 144 9.08 14.29 4.18
CA LYS A 144 10.49 13.96 4.06
C LYS A 144 11.43 15.11 4.45
N LYS A 145 11.06 16.37 4.21
CA LYS A 145 11.86 17.53 4.66
C LYS A 145 12.03 17.58 6.18
N TYR A 146 11.03 17.08 6.92
CA TYR A 146 11.03 17.13 8.39
C TYR A 146 11.61 15.89 9.05
N VAL A 147 11.45 14.71 8.45
CA VAL A 147 11.82 13.43 9.09
C VAL A 147 12.71 12.52 8.24
N GLY A 148 13.08 12.94 7.03
CA GLY A 148 13.93 12.16 6.12
C GLY A 148 13.33 10.79 5.79
N ASP A 149 14.15 9.75 5.89
CA ASP A 149 13.80 8.36 5.55
C ASP A 149 12.76 7.73 6.48
N ARG A 150 12.43 8.40 7.59
CA ARG A 150 11.32 7.99 8.45
C ARG A 150 9.96 8.16 7.76
N ALA A 151 9.84 9.07 6.80
CA ALA A 151 8.62 9.23 6.04
C ALA A 151 8.42 8.03 5.11
N VAL A 152 7.25 7.38 5.20
CA VAL A 152 6.89 6.27 4.31
C VAL A 152 5.53 6.54 3.66
N ASN A 153 5.50 6.52 2.33
CA ASN A 153 4.28 6.60 1.56
C ASN A 153 3.66 5.20 1.43
N LEU A 154 2.48 5.01 2.02
CA LEU A 154 1.72 3.76 2.00
C LEU A 154 0.61 3.79 0.93
N THR A 155 0.62 4.79 0.04
CA THR A 155 -0.41 4.93 -0.99
C THR A 155 -0.50 3.69 -1.86
N GLY A 156 -1.73 3.18 -2.05
CA GLY A 156 -2.01 1.97 -2.82
C GLY A 156 -1.82 0.64 -2.06
N LYS A 157 -1.31 0.67 -0.83
CA LYS A 157 -1.22 -0.52 0.03
C LYS A 157 -2.61 -0.98 0.52
N PRO A 158 -2.79 -2.23 0.97
CA PRO A 158 -4.03 -2.65 1.60
C PRO A 158 -4.24 -1.93 2.94
N PHE A 159 -5.50 -1.76 3.36
CA PHE A 159 -5.81 -1.09 4.63
C PHE A 159 -5.23 -1.83 5.85
N THR A 160 -4.96 -3.14 5.74
CA THR A 160 -4.27 -3.92 6.77
C THR A 160 -2.86 -3.40 7.07
N ASP A 161 -2.17 -2.83 6.09
CA ASP A 161 -0.86 -2.21 6.32
C ASP A 161 -1.00 -0.93 7.14
N ILE A 162 -2.09 -0.17 6.92
CA ILE A 162 -2.41 1.01 7.72
C ILE A 162 -2.66 0.61 9.18
N LEU A 163 -3.48 -0.42 9.41
CA LEU A 163 -3.74 -0.95 10.75
C LEU A 163 -2.49 -1.49 11.43
N LYS A 164 -1.60 -2.13 10.67
CA LYS A 164 -0.32 -2.61 11.19
C LYS A 164 0.53 -1.46 11.74
N GLU A 165 0.60 -0.35 11.01
CA GLU A 165 1.37 0.82 11.44
C GLU A 165 0.74 1.46 12.69
N VAL A 166 -0.59 1.63 12.71
CA VAL A 166 -1.33 2.15 13.87
C VAL A 166 -1.17 1.23 15.09
N GLY A 167 -1.29 -0.08 14.92
CA GLY A 167 -1.11 -1.09 15.97
C GLY A 167 0.32 -1.14 16.52
N GLN A 168 1.29 -0.60 15.77
CA GLN A 168 2.67 -0.42 16.23
C GLN A 168 2.93 0.99 16.79
N GLY A 169 1.86 1.72 17.14
CA GLY A 169 1.95 3.02 17.78
C GLY A 169 2.22 4.18 16.83
N ARG A 170 1.95 4.05 15.53
CA ARG A 170 2.21 5.11 14.54
C ARG A 170 0.93 5.59 13.89
N PRO A 171 0.49 6.83 14.14
CA PRO A 171 -0.68 7.37 13.47
C PRO A 171 -0.40 7.57 11.98
N VAL A 172 -1.46 7.49 11.18
CA VAL A 172 -1.34 7.51 9.71
C VAL A 172 -2.17 8.65 9.15
N TRP A 173 -1.54 9.53 8.38
CA TRP A 173 -2.19 10.57 7.60
C TRP A 173 -2.84 9.95 6.36
N ILE A 174 -4.07 10.35 6.00
CA ILE A 174 -4.79 9.83 4.83
C ILE A 174 -5.63 10.91 4.12
N ILE A 175 -6.05 10.61 2.88
CA ILE A 175 -7.13 11.31 2.16
C ILE A 175 -8.40 10.45 2.16
N THR A 176 -9.54 11.07 2.43
CA THR A 176 -10.87 10.45 2.46
C THR A 176 -11.93 11.49 2.03
N THR A 177 -13.19 11.23 2.33
CA THR A 177 -14.30 12.17 2.12
C THR A 177 -14.72 12.80 3.44
N SER A 178 -15.27 14.02 3.41
CA SER A 178 -15.77 14.72 4.60
C SER A 178 -16.95 14.00 5.29
N SER A 179 -17.65 13.10 4.58
CA SER A 179 -18.69 12.24 5.14
C SER A 179 -18.17 10.92 5.70
N PHE A 180 -16.88 10.60 5.49
CA PHE A 180 -16.26 9.32 5.86
C PHE A 180 -16.96 8.10 5.24
N ALA A 181 -17.61 8.31 4.11
CA ALA A 181 -18.34 7.32 3.33
C ALA A 181 -18.18 7.60 1.84
N PRO A 182 -18.35 6.59 0.96
CA PRO A 182 -18.35 6.80 -0.48
C PRO A 182 -19.39 7.84 -0.91
N ILE A 183 -19.04 8.65 -1.89
CA ILE A 183 -19.90 9.68 -2.47
C ILE A 183 -20.05 9.50 -3.98
N SER A 184 -21.04 10.17 -4.57
CA SER A 184 -21.28 10.15 -6.03
C SER A 184 -20.79 11.42 -6.75
N VAL A 185 -20.60 12.52 -6.02
CA VAL A 185 -20.27 13.84 -6.59
C VAL A 185 -18.79 13.97 -6.90
N PHE A 186 -18.42 13.67 -8.14
CA PHE A 186 -17.08 13.92 -8.69
C PHE A 186 -17.16 14.82 -9.93
N GLN A 187 -16.13 15.63 -10.11
CA GLN A 187 -15.91 16.42 -11.32
C GLN A 187 -14.66 15.92 -12.03
N THR A 188 -14.67 15.92 -13.36
CA THR A 188 -13.45 15.69 -14.14
C THR A 188 -12.83 17.02 -14.50
N TRP A 189 -11.60 17.24 -14.06
CA TRP A 189 -10.82 18.43 -14.38
C TRP A 189 -9.76 18.11 -15.43
N ASN A 190 -9.61 19.01 -16.40
CA ASN A 190 -8.47 19.00 -17.32
C ASN A 190 -7.32 19.75 -16.67
N THR A 191 -6.19 19.08 -16.45
CA THR A 191 -4.98 19.67 -15.87
C THR A 191 -3.82 19.58 -16.87
N PRO A 192 -2.71 20.31 -16.67
CA PRO A 192 -1.53 20.13 -17.51
C PRO A 192 -0.97 18.69 -17.51
N GLN A 193 -1.28 17.90 -16.48
CA GLN A 193 -0.86 16.49 -16.34
C GLN A 193 -1.91 15.49 -16.89
N GLY A 194 -2.97 15.99 -17.53
CA GLY A 194 -4.08 15.19 -18.02
C GLY A 194 -5.35 15.31 -17.17
N LYS A 195 -6.32 14.45 -17.45
CA LYS A 195 -7.62 14.46 -16.76
C LYS A 195 -7.51 13.82 -15.39
N ILE A 196 -8.18 14.41 -14.41
CA ILE A 196 -8.30 13.88 -13.05
C ILE A 196 -9.73 14.02 -12.54
N LYS A 197 -10.20 13.04 -11.77
CA LYS A 197 -11.44 13.16 -11.02
C LYS A 197 -11.17 13.76 -9.65
N ILE A 198 -11.90 14.81 -9.30
CA ILE A 198 -11.83 15.48 -8.00
C ILE A 198 -13.22 15.54 -7.38
N THR A 199 -13.27 15.84 -6.10
CA THR A 199 -14.49 16.18 -5.38
C THR A 199 -14.16 17.24 -4.35
N PHE A 200 -15.06 18.20 -4.14
CA PHE A 200 -14.95 19.19 -3.06
C PHE A 200 -15.34 18.61 -1.70
N SER A 201 -15.76 17.35 -1.66
CA SER A 201 -15.91 16.59 -0.41
C SER A 201 -14.62 15.88 -0.03
N GLU A 202 -13.49 16.16 -0.68
CA GLU A 202 -12.17 15.72 -0.24
C GLU A 202 -11.93 16.19 1.20
N HIS A 203 -11.29 15.33 2.00
CA HIS A 203 -10.90 15.65 3.36
C HIS A 203 -9.68 14.83 3.77
N SER A 204 -8.90 15.36 4.72
CA SER A 204 -7.74 14.66 5.27
C SER A 204 -7.78 14.62 6.79
N VAL A 205 -7.40 13.47 7.33
CA VAL A 205 -7.46 13.13 8.75
C VAL A 205 -6.24 12.31 9.17
N ALA A 206 -5.99 12.23 10.48
CA ALA A 206 -5.01 11.31 11.05
C ALA A 206 -5.74 10.11 11.66
N ILE A 207 -5.44 8.88 11.22
CA ILE A 207 -5.91 7.66 11.88
C ILE A 207 -5.12 7.48 13.17
N THR A 208 -5.83 7.41 14.28
CA THR A 208 -5.28 7.35 15.63
C THR A 208 -5.60 6.04 16.33
N GLY A 209 -6.42 5.18 15.74
CA GLY A 209 -6.75 3.91 16.38
C GLY A 209 -7.73 3.05 15.59
N TYR A 210 -7.97 1.87 16.11
CA TYR A 210 -8.99 0.96 15.61
C TYR A 210 -9.46 0.01 16.72
N ASP A 211 -10.61 -0.62 16.47
CA ASP A 211 -11.02 -1.88 17.10
C ASP A 211 -11.60 -2.80 16.01
N GLU A 212 -12.28 -3.88 16.41
CA GLU A 212 -12.92 -4.82 15.50
C GLU A 212 -13.83 -4.12 14.48
N ASN A 213 -14.64 -3.15 14.92
CA ASN A 213 -15.75 -2.59 14.16
C ASN A 213 -15.54 -1.12 13.74
N TYR A 214 -14.59 -0.43 14.37
CA TYR A 214 -14.43 1.01 14.24
C TYR A 214 -13.00 1.44 13.93
N ILE A 215 -12.91 2.57 13.24
CA ILE A 215 -11.68 3.36 13.10
C ILE A 215 -11.81 4.60 13.96
N TYR A 216 -10.71 4.99 14.62
CA TYR A 216 -10.60 6.23 15.36
C TYR A 216 -9.69 7.19 14.60
N ILE A 217 -10.14 8.43 14.44
CA ILE A 217 -9.37 9.47 13.76
C ILE A 217 -9.30 10.75 14.61
N ASN A 218 -8.29 11.57 14.37
CA ASN A 218 -8.40 13.00 14.65
C ASN A 218 -8.88 13.70 13.37
N ASP A 219 -10.03 14.34 13.48
CA ASP A 219 -10.63 15.18 12.44
C ASP A 219 -10.19 16.64 12.67
N PRO A 220 -9.48 17.29 11.72
CA PRO A 220 -9.01 18.67 11.90
C PRO A 220 -10.15 19.69 12.02
N TYR A 221 -11.42 19.29 11.86
CA TYR A 221 -12.59 20.08 12.25
C TYR A 221 -12.92 20.09 13.75
N GLY A 222 -12.12 19.44 14.60
CA GLY A 222 -12.19 19.61 16.06
C GLY A 222 -12.61 18.37 16.85
N GLU A 223 -12.62 17.18 16.23
CA GLU A 223 -12.98 15.95 16.92
C GLU A 223 -11.77 15.02 17.09
N LYS A 224 -11.32 14.87 18.34
CA LYS A 224 -10.25 13.93 18.72
C LYS A 224 -10.80 12.51 18.86
N ASN A 225 -10.11 11.53 18.30
CA ASN A 225 -10.52 10.11 18.33
C ASN A 225 -12.00 9.89 17.92
N LYS A 226 -12.47 10.63 16.90
CA LYS A 226 -13.79 10.45 16.29
C LYS A 226 -13.94 9.01 15.84
N LYS A 227 -15.01 8.37 16.29
CA LYS A 227 -15.31 6.95 16.06
C LYS A 227 -16.13 6.79 14.80
N LEU A 228 -15.63 6.02 13.83
CA LEU A 228 -16.24 5.83 12.52
C LEU A 228 -16.45 4.35 12.21
N ASN A 229 -17.53 4.00 11.52
CA ASN A 229 -17.74 2.65 11.02
C ASN A 229 -16.58 2.25 10.09
N ARG A 230 -15.92 1.14 10.40
CA ARG A 230 -14.70 0.72 9.72
C ARG A 230 -14.90 0.43 8.24
N GLU A 231 -15.97 -0.28 7.89
CA GLU A 231 -16.23 -0.66 6.49
C GLU A 231 -16.50 0.58 5.61
N SER A 232 -17.37 1.48 6.07
CA SER A 232 -17.68 2.73 5.36
C SER A 232 -16.44 3.59 5.18
N PHE A 233 -15.64 3.75 6.24
CA PHE A 233 -14.43 4.56 6.20
C PHE A 233 -13.39 4.00 5.22
N ILE A 234 -13.18 2.68 5.22
CA ILE A 234 -12.27 2.02 4.27
C ILE A 234 -12.73 2.30 2.84
N LYS A 235 -14.02 2.11 2.53
CA LYS A 235 -14.55 2.37 1.18
C LYS A 235 -14.36 3.83 0.73
N ALA A 236 -14.50 4.80 1.64
CA ALA A 236 -14.25 6.22 1.34
C ALA A 236 -12.77 6.48 1.01
N TRP A 237 -11.86 5.95 1.82
CA TRP A 237 -10.41 6.02 1.59
C TRP A 237 -10.00 5.33 0.27
N GLU A 238 -10.59 4.16 -0.03
CA GLU A 238 -10.35 3.47 -1.30
C GLU A 238 -10.85 4.29 -2.50
N GLN A 239 -12.04 4.90 -2.39
CA GLN A 239 -12.59 5.77 -3.42
C GLN A 239 -11.69 6.99 -3.70
N MET A 240 -11.01 7.50 -2.69
CA MET A 240 -10.06 8.62 -2.80
C MET A 240 -8.64 8.19 -3.18
N GLY A 241 -8.44 6.94 -3.61
CA GLY A 241 -7.18 6.47 -4.20
C GLY A 241 -6.21 5.85 -3.20
N LYS A 242 -6.69 5.36 -2.05
CA LYS A 242 -5.89 4.62 -1.06
C LYS A 242 -4.66 5.40 -0.56
N GLN A 243 -4.81 6.70 -0.37
CA GLN A 243 -3.70 7.60 -0.07
C GLN A 243 -3.35 7.57 1.41
N ALA A 244 -2.07 7.36 1.74
CA ALA A 244 -1.64 7.26 3.13
C ALA A 244 -0.14 7.57 3.31
N ILE A 245 0.20 8.23 4.42
CA ILE A 245 1.58 8.53 4.83
C ILE A 245 1.75 8.21 6.32
N VAL A 246 2.85 7.57 6.66
CA VAL A 246 3.25 7.30 8.05
C VAL A 246 4.67 7.81 8.31
N ILE A 247 4.97 8.11 9.57
CA ILE A 247 6.32 8.42 10.04
C ILE A 247 6.80 7.26 10.92
N LYS A 248 7.85 6.56 10.49
CA LYS A 248 8.48 5.47 11.25
C LYS A 248 9.49 6.02 12.26
N ASN A 249 9.73 5.27 13.33
CA ASN A 249 10.77 5.59 14.30
C ASN A 249 12.14 5.11 13.81
#